data_AF-A0A6P2TIQ7-F1
#
_entry.id   AF-A0A6P2TIQ7-F1
#
_cell.length_a   1.000
_cell.length_b   1.000
_cell.length_c   1.000
_cell.angle_alpha   90.00
_cell.angle_beta   90.00
_cell.angle_gamma   90.00
#
_symmetry.space_group_name_H-M   'P 1'
#
loop_
_entity.id
_entity.type
_entity.pdbx_description
1 polymer ?
#
loop_
_entity_poly.entity_id
_entity_poly.type
_entity_poly.pdbx_seq_one_letter_code
_entity_poly.pdbx_strand_id
1 'polypeptide(L)'
;MRVARFVPTRHTVFVVAWVVLLAYFFANVEIQIEGSAGWAANLPTWRIEHHWLLDIFWGGRPMTGYHAWVFPFVALFFHLPAVFNGRWSWRIEARIIACIMVFWLTEDFLWFVLNPAYGLARFNPANVPWHIHWLGVAPTDYWTMSAAAIVLFMVSRERKRAFY
;
A
#
# COMPACT_ATOMS: atom_id res chain seq x y z
N MET A 1 -30.20 2.56 8.87
CA MET A 1 -28.79 2.58 9.32
C MET A 1 -28.36 4.02 9.55
N ARG A 2 -27.76 4.40 10.68
CA ARG A 2 -27.36 5.81 10.94
C ARG A 2 -26.09 6.19 10.16
N VAL A 3 -26.15 7.29 9.40
CA VAL A 3 -25.06 7.91 8.61
C VAL A 3 -23.76 8.09 9.41
N ALA A 4 -23.86 8.30 10.72
CA ALA A 4 -22.72 8.43 11.63
C ALA A 4 -21.74 7.23 11.66
N ARG A 5 -22.13 6.05 11.15
CA ARG A 5 -21.23 4.88 11.04
C ARG A 5 -20.20 4.99 9.91
N PHE A 6 -20.41 5.88 8.94
CA PHE A 6 -19.51 6.06 7.79
C PHE A 6 -18.54 7.22 7.94
N VAL A 7 -18.78 8.12 8.90
CA VAL A 7 -17.86 9.24 9.18
C VAL A 7 -16.62 8.71 9.93
N PRO A 8 -15.39 8.94 9.44
CA PRO A 8 -14.17 8.61 10.14
C PRO A 8 -14.05 9.38 11.46
N THR A 9 -13.42 8.78 12.48
CA THR A 9 -13.07 9.54 13.68
C THR A 9 -11.89 10.48 13.39
N ARG A 10 -11.73 11.57 14.16
CA ARG A 10 -10.57 12.46 14.05
C ARG A 10 -9.24 11.69 14.15
N HIS A 11 -9.19 10.70 15.05
CA HIS A 11 -8.04 9.81 15.20
C HIS A 11 -7.75 9.02 13.92
N THR A 12 -8.77 8.44 13.27
CA THR A 12 -8.59 7.74 11.99
C THR A 12 -8.05 8.67 10.91
N VAL A 13 -8.57 9.90 10.81
CA VAL A 13 -8.08 10.90 9.85
C VAL A 13 -6.61 11.21 10.10
N PHE A 14 -6.22 11.45 11.36
CA PHE A 14 -4.83 11.72 11.72
C PHE A 14 -3.91 10.55 11.37
N VAL A 15 -4.32 9.32 11.67
CA VAL A 15 -3.56 8.11 11.31
C VAL A 15 -3.38 8.02 9.80
N VAL A 16 -4.44 8.18 9.00
CA VAL A 16 -4.35 8.13 7.54
C VAL A 16 -3.43 9.22 7.00
N ALA A 17 -3.53 10.46 7.50
CA ALA A 17 -2.64 11.55 7.12
C ALA A 17 -1.17 11.23 7.46
N TRP A 18 -0.92 10.61 8.61
CA TRP A 18 0.42 10.17 9.00
C TRP A 18 0.96 9.08 8.07
N VAL A 19 0.12 8.12 7.68
CA VAL A 19 0.48 7.08 6.71
C VAL A 19 0.81 7.67 5.34
N VAL A 20 0.02 8.65 4.88
CA VAL A 20 0.30 9.38 3.63
C VAL A 20 1.63 10.11 3.70
N LEU A 21 1.97 10.71 4.85
CA LEU A 21 3.28 11.34 5.05
C LEU A 21 4.43 10.32 4.95
N LEU A 22 4.29 9.15 5.59
CA LEU A 22 5.28 8.07 5.48
C LEU A 22 5.45 7.59 4.03
N ALA A 23 4.33 7.38 3.33
CA ALA A 23 4.32 7.00 1.92
C ALA A 23 4.99 8.04 1.03
N TYR A 24 4.76 9.33 1.28
CA TYR A 24 5.43 10.42 0.56
C TYR A 24 6.95 10.35 0.70
N PHE A 25 7.46 10.16 1.92
CA PHE A 25 8.91 10.05 2.13
C PHE A 25 9.49 8.80 1.46
N PHE A 26 8.78 7.67 1.56
CA PHE A 26 9.24 6.43 0.96
C PHE A 26 9.24 6.51 -0.58
N ALA A 27 8.20 7.06 -1.20
CA ALA A 27 8.15 7.31 -2.64
C ALA A 27 9.34 8.16 -3.11
N ASN A 28 9.71 9.21 -2.36
CA ASN A 28 10.90 10.00 -2.68
C ASN A 28 12.19 9.17 -2.59
N VAL A 29 12.33 8.29 -1.59
CA VAL A 29 13.48 7.37 -1.50
C VAL A 29 13.51 6.43 -2.71
N GLU A 30 12.36 5.84 -3.05
CA GLU A 30 12.27 4.88 -4.16
C GLU A 30 12.54 5.54 -5.52
N ILE A 31 12.06 6.77 -5.75
CA ILE A 31 12.38 7.56 -6.95
C ILE A 31 13.89 7.75 -7.11
N GLN A 32 14.63 8.05 -6.02
CA GLN A 32 16.08 8.28 -6.12
C GLN A 32 16.87 7.02 -6.46
N ILE A 33 16.38 5.84 -6.07
CA ILE A 33 17.08 4.57 -6.31
C ILE A 33 16.63 3.89 -7.61
N GLU A 34 15.37 4.07 -8.04
CA GLU A 34 14.83 3.44 -9.25
C GLU A 34 14.91 4.34 -10.50
N GLY A 35 14.82 5.65 -10.32
CA GLY A 35 14.82 6.61 -11.42
C GLY A 35 13.72 6.33 -12.45
N SER A 36 14.08 6.31 -13.74
CA SER A 36 13.14 6.06 -14.84
C SER A 36 12.80 4.59 -15.07
N ALA A 37 13.56 3.66 -14.49
CA ALA A 37 13.47 2.25 -14.81
C ALA A 37 12.27 1.57 -14.14
N GLY A 38 11.95 1.99 -12.91
CA GLY A 38 10.85 1.46 -12.10
C GLY A 38 11.05 0.01 -11.67
N TRP A 39 10.28 -0.42 -10.67
CA TRP A 39 10.15 -1.82 -10.24
C TRP A 39 11.50 -2.52 -10.00
N ALA A 40 12.43 -1.79 -9.38
CA ALA A 40 13.78 -2.21 -9.08
C ALA A 40 14.56 -2.77 -10.29
N ALA A 41 14.22 -2.37 -11.51
CA ALA A 41 14.78 -2.95 -12.74
C ALA A 41 16.30 -2.83 -12.83
N ASN A 42 16.87 -1.71 -12.37
CA ASN A 42 18.31 -1.45 -12.38
C ASN A 42 18.99 -1.68 -11.03
N LEU A 43 18.25 -2.11 -10.00
CA LEU A 43 18.85 -2.33 -8.68
C LEU A 43 19.68 -3.62 -8.65
N PRO A 44 20.82 -3.65 -7.93
CA PRO A 44 21.69 -4.82 -7.85
C PRO A 44 21.10 -5.88 -6.92
N THR A 45 19.99 -6.49 -7.33
CA THR A 45 19.23 -7.46 -6.54
C THR A 45 18.86 -8.69 -7.36
N TRP A 46 18.66 -9.83 -6.71
CA TRP A 46 18.19 -11.04 -7.37
C TRP A 46 16.73 -10.87 -7.81
N ARG A 47 16.29 -11.65 -8.80
CA ARG A 47 14.94 -11.57 -9.37
C ARG A 47 14.39 -12.96 -9.66
N ILE A 48 13.10 -13.14 -9.37
CA ILE A 48 12.29 -14.28 -9.80
C ILE A 48 11.31 -13.73 -10.82
N GLU A 49 11.56 -14.02 -12.10
CA GLU A 49 10.77 -13.47 -13.21
C GLU A 49 9.56 -14.32 -13.55
N HIS A 50 9.65 -15.63 -13.33
CA HIS A 50 8.61 -16.59 -13.69
C HIS A 50 8.37 -17.58 -12.56
N HIS A 51 7.19 -17.51 -11.94
CA HIS A 51 6.67 -18.50 -11.01
C HIS A 51 5.16 -18.30 -10.88
N TRP A 52 4.35 -19.37 -10.92
CA TRP A 52 2.87 -19.27 -10.87
C TRP A 52 2.33 -18.56 -9.62
N LEU A 53 3.05 -18.64 -8.50
CA LEU A 53 2.72 -17.86 -7.29
C LEU A 53 2.78 -16.35 -7.51
N LEU A 54 3.56 -15.85 -8.47
CA LEU A 54 3.62 -14.43 -8.79
C LEU A 54 2.31 -13.94 -9.39
N ASP A 55 1.62 -14.77 -10.19
CA ASP A 55 0.31 -14.43 -10.75
C ASP A 55 -0.75 -14.26 -9.66
N ILE A 56 -0.63 -15.05 -8.57
CA ILE A 56 -1.59 -15.04 -7.46
C ILE A 56 -1.29 -13.94 -6.45
N PHE A 57 -0.03 -13.82 -6.03
CA PHE A 57 0.36 -12.97 -4.89
C PHE A 57 1.05 -11.67 -5.30
N TRP A 58 1.57 -11.57 -6.52
CA TRP A 58 2.37 -10.45 -6.99
C TRP A 58 1.74 -9.71 -8.19
N GLY A 59 0.53 -10.10 -8.60
CA GLY A 59 -0.16 -9.52 -9.76
C GLY A 59 0.58 -9.80 -11.07
N GLY A 60 1.33 -10.90 -11.14
CA GLY A 60 2.16 -11.29 -12.29
C GLY A 60 3.50 -10.57 -12.39
N ARG A 61 3.82 -9.69 -11.44
CA ARG A 61 5.09 -8.94 -11.44
C ARG A 61 6.28 -9.81 -11.02
N PRO A 62 7.49 -9.54 -11.55
CA PRO A 62 8.70 -10.14 -11.02
C PRO A 62 8.88 -9.80 -9.54
N MET A 63 9.16 -10.81 -8.72
CA MET A 63 9.62 -10.60 -7.35
C MET A 63 11.12 -10.27 -7.39
N THR A 64 11.50 -9.11 -6.88
CA THR A 64 12.92 -8.73 -6.74
C THR A 64 13.34 -8.84 -5.29
N GLY A 65 14.63 -9.03 -5.02
CA GLY A 65 15.13 -9.07 -3.66
C GLY A 65 14.90 -7.75 -2.91
N TYR A 66 14.87 -6.61 -3.61
CA TYR A 66 14.42 -5.34 -3.05
C TYR A 66 13.01 -5.47 -2.46
N HIS A 67 12.03 -5.91 -3.25
CA HIS A 67 10.65 -6.06 -2.78
C HIS A 67 10.51 -7.11 -1.68
N ALA A 68 11.25 -8.23 -1.80
CA ALA A 68 11.23 -9.32 -0.82
C ALA A 68 11.68 -8.87 0.59
N TRP A 69 12.54 -7.85 0.68
CA TRP A 69 12.98 -7.29 1.96
C TRP A 69 12.18 -6.07 2.39
N VAL A 70 11.83 -5.20 1.45
CA VAL A 70 11.19 -3.92 1.79
C VAL A 70 9.73 -4.08 2.21
N PHE A 71 9.00 -5.04 1.62
CA PHE A 71 7.60 -5.28 2.01
C PHE A 71 7.48 -5.82 3.44
N PRO A 72 8.22 -6.89 3.85
CA PRO A 72 8.23 -7.32 5.25
C PRO A 72 8.78 -6.25 6.19
N PHE A 73 9.80 -5.49 5.79
CA PHE A 73 10.35 -4.42 6.60
C PHE A 73 9.29 -3.38 6.95
N VAL A 74 8.59 -2.83 5.96
CA VAL A 74 7.49 -1.88 6.18
C VAL A 74 6.39 -2.51 7.01
N ALA A 75 6.01 -3.77 6.73
CA ALA A 75 5.01 -4.47 7.53
C ALA A 75 5.43 -4.54 9.01
N LEU A 76 6.68 -4.91 9.32
CA LEU A 76 7.20 -4.95 10.69
C LEU A 76 7.15 -3.58 11.37
N PHE A 77 7.48 -2.50 10.66
CA PHE A 77 7.37 -1.14 11.19
C PHE A 77 5.94 -0.75 11.55
N PHE A 78 4.96 -1.13 10.72
CA PHE A 78 3.54 -0.89 11.03
C PHE A 78 3.03 -1.73 12.22
N HIS A 79 3.61 -2.91 12.45
CA HIS A 79 3.30 -3.74 13.61
C HIS A 79 4.03 -3.34 14.89
N LEU A 80 5.12 -2.57 14.79
CA LEU A 80 5.94 -2.17 15.93
C LEU A 80 5.13 -1.57 17.09
N PRO A 81 4.15 -0.65 16.88
CA PRO A 81 3.33 -0.15 17.98
C PRO A 81 2.52 -1.23 18.71
N ALA A 82 1.99 -2.24 17.98
CA ALA A 82 1.22 -3.32 18.58
C ALA A 82 2.12 -4.24 19.43
N VAL A 83 3.31 -4.56 18.92
CA VAL A 83 4.35 -5.33 19.64
C VAL A 83 4.83 -4.55 20.87
N PHE A 84 5.18 -3.27 20.70
CA PHE A 84 5.68 -2.42 21.77
C PHE A 84 4.69 -2.25 22.92
N ASN A 85 3.39 -2.12 22.61
CA ASN A 85 2.35 -2.01 23.63
C ASN A 85 1.87 -3.37 24.17
N GLY A 86 2.40 -4.50 23.67
CA GLY A 86 1.95 -5.84 24.05
C GLY A 86 0.46 -6.07 23.80
N ARG A 87 -0.13 -5.39 22.81
CA ARG A 87 -1.57 -5.43 22.52
C ARG A 87 -1.81 -5.88 21.10
N TRP A 88 -2.40 -7.06 20.96
CA TRP A 88 -2.82 -7.60 19.68
C TRP A 88 -4.29 -7.97 19.70
N SER A 89 -5.01 -7.66 18.63
CA SER A 89 -6.36 -8.14 18.39
C SER A 89 -6.63 -8.13 16.90
N TRP A 90 -7.61 -8.90 16.44
CA TRP A 90 -7.99 -8.89 15.02
C TRP A 90 -8.39 -7.48 14.52
N ARG A 91 -8.87 -6.60 15.40
CA ARG A 91 -9.20 -5.21 15.03
C ARG A 91 -7.97 -4.34 14.86
N ILE A 92 -6.95 -4.57 15.70
CA ILE A 92 -5.65 -3.92 15.56
C ILE A 92 -5.00 -4.39 14.26
N GLU A 93 -5.01 -5.71 14.02
CA GLU A 93 -4.50 -6.31 12.78
C GLU A 93 -5.20 -5.74 11.55
N ALA A 94 -6.53 -5.73 11.51
CA ALA A 94 -7.28 -5.16 10.40
C ALA A 94 -6.92 -3.69 10.14
N ARG A 95 -6.67 -2.91 11.20
CA ARG A 95 -6.23 -1.51 11.05
C ARG A 95 -4.81 -1.40 10.51
N ILE A 96 -3.90 -2.24 10.99
CA ILE A 96 -2.51 -2.28 10.53
C ILE A 96 -2.47 -2.64 9.04
N ILE A 97 -3.16 -3.71 8.63
CA ILE A 97 -3.23 -4.10 7.22
C ILE A 97 -3.87 -3.01 6.36
N ALA A 98 -4.93 -2.34 6.84
CA ALA A 98 -5.51 -1.20 6.13
C ALA A 98 -4.50 -0.04 5.96
N CYS A 99 -3.71 0.26 6.99
CA CYS A 99 -2.64 1.26 6.91
C CYS A 99 -1.54 0.86 5.92
N ILE A 100 -1.11 -0.41 5.89
CA ILE A 100 -0.13 -0.92 4.94
C ILE A 100 -0.66 -0.82 3.49
N MET A 101 -1.93 -1.15 3.27
CA MET A 101 -2.57 -0.98 1.95
C MET A 101 -2.59 0.49 1.52
N VAL A 102 -3.01 1.40 2.41
CA VAL A 102 -2.97 2.85 2.12
C VAL A 102 -1.56 3.34 1.86
N PHE A 103 -0.58 2.86 2.62
CA PHE A 103 0.82 3.19 2.44
C PHE A 103 1.27 2.85 1.02
N TRP A 104 1.19 1.58 0.60
CA TRP A 104 1.67 1.15 -0.72
C TRP A 104 0.89 1.77 -1.89
N LEU A 105 -0.43 1.97 -1.74
CA LEU A 105 -1.21 2.67 -2.75
C LEU A 105 -0.79 4.12 -2.93
N THR A 106 -0.60 4.81 -1.81
CA THR A 106 -0.22 6.23 -1.82
C THR A 106 1.21 6.38 -2.30
N GLU A 107 2.09 5.49 -1.88
CA GLU A 107 3.49 5.45 -2.22
C GLU A 107 3.67 5.25 -3.73
N ASP A 108 3.14 4.15 -4.30
CA ASP A 108 3.21 3.86 -5.75
C ASP A 108 2.58 5.00 -6.58
N PHE A 109 1.44 5.56 -6.13
CA PHE A 109 0.84 6.71 -6.83
C PHE A 109 1.71 7.95 -6.78
N LEU A 110 2.27 8.27 -5.61
CA LEU A 110 3.17 9.41 -5.44
C LEU A 110 4.48 9.20 -6.18
N TRP A 111 4.95 7.96 -6.32
CA TRP A 111 6.08 7.63 -7.17
C TRP A 111 5.82 8.14 -8.59
N PHE A 112 4.67 7.83 -9.20
CA PHE A 112 4.34 8.33 -10.54
C PHE A 112 4.13 9.85 -10.60
N VAL A 113 3.48 10.43 -9.59
CA VAL A 113 3.20 11.87 -9.55
C VAL A 113 4.49 12.69 -9.44
N LEU A 114 5.42 12.24 -8.59
CA LEU A 114 6.62 13.00 -8.22
C LEU A 114 7.83 12.64 -9.08
N ASN A 115 7.86 11.46 -9.71
CA ASN A 115 8.98 11.04 -10.54
C ASN A 115 9.04 11.86 -11.85
N PRO A 116 10.10 12.66 -12.08
CA PRO A 116 10.23 13.50 -13.27
C PRO A 116 10.25 12.71 -14.59
N ALA A 117 10.60 11.42 -14.57
CA ALA A 117 10.61 10.56 -15.74
C ALA A 117 9.21 10.10 -16.18
N TYR A 118 8.23 10.18 -15.27
CA TYR A 118 6.86 9.73 -15.50
C TYR A 118 5.87 10.90 -15.49
N GLY A 119 5.49 11.36 -14.30
CA GLY A 119 4.32 12.20 -14.12
C GLY A 119 3.01 11.49 -14.49
N LEU A 120 1.88 12.14 -14.20
CA LEU A 120 0.55 11.60 -14.52
C LEU A 120 0.32 11.35 -16.01
N ALA A 121 1.02 12.07 -16.90
CA ALA A 121 0.92 11.89 -18.35
C ALA A 121 1.41 10.49 -18.80
N ARG A 122 2.30 9.86 -18.03
CA ARG A 122 2.87 8.54 -18.32
C ARG A 122 2.32 7.45 -17.39
N PHE A 123 1.30 7.75 -16.58
CA PHE A 123 0.62 6.75 -15.77
C PHE A 123 -0.42 5.99 -16.61
N ASN A 124 0.06 5.06 -17.45
CA ASN A 124 -0.76 4.26 -18.34
C ASN A 124 -0.08 2.92 -18.69
N PRO A 125 -0.83 1.92 -19.19
CA PRO A 125 -0.29 0.59 -19.46
C PRO A 125 0.91 0.56 -20.42
N ALA A 126 0.99 1.51 -21.35
CA ALA A 126 2.05 1.54 -22.36
C ALA A 126 3.40 2.00 -21.78
N ASN A 127 3.38 2.81 -20.73
CA ASN A 127 4.58 3.35 -20.09
C ASN A 127 4.95 2.61 -18.80
N VAL A 128 4.02 1.85 -18.22
CA VAL A 128 4.17 1.21 -16.91
C VAL A 128 3.94 -0.31 -17.05
N PRO A 129 4.86 -1.02 -17.75
CA PRO A 129 4.63 -2.40 -18.17
C PRO A 129 4.66 -3.41 -17.02
N TRP A 130 5.17 -3.05 -15.85
CA TRP A 130 5.13 -3.91 -14.66
C TRP A 130 3.74 -3.97 -14.03
N HIS A 131 2.89 -2.95 -14.19
CA HIS A 131 1.48 -3.09 -13.81
C HIS A 131 0.75 -3.86 -14.93
N ILE A 132 0.62 -5.18 -14.76
CA ILE A 132 0.13 -6.10 -15.80
C ILE A 132 -1.36 -5.88 -16.11
N HIS A 133 -2.16 -5.60 -15.07
CA HIS A 133 -3.61 -5.51 -15.18
C HIS A 133 -4.08 -4.10 -14.85
N TRP A 134 -4.90 -3.53 -15.74
CA TRP A 134 -5.48 -2.20 -15.57
C TRP A 134 -7.00 -2.26 -15.63
N LEU A 135 -7.63 -1.44 -14.81
CA LEU A 135 -9.08 -1.24 -14.83
C LEU A 135 -9.34 0.27 -14.93
N GLY A 136 -9.79 0.71 -16.09
CA GLY A 136 -10.00 2.13 -16.36
C GLY A 136 -8.68 2.91 -16.33
N VAL A 137 -8.59 3.88 -15.41
CA VAL A 137 -7.49 4.86 -15.35
C VAL A 137 -6.33 4.47 -14.43
N ALA A 138 -6.41 3.31 -13.76
CA ALA A 138 -5.41 2.86 -12.79
C ALA A 138 -5.23 1.34 -12.83
N PRO A 139 -4.11 0.81 -12.32
CA PRO A 139 -3.90 -0.62 -12.16
C PRO A 139 -5.03 -1.28 -11.35
N THR A 140 -5.39 -2.52 -11.66
CA THR A 140 -6.48 -3.24 -10.98
C THR A 140 -6.28 -3.30 -9.47
N ASP A 141 -5.03 -3.45 -9.02
CA ASP A 141 -4.65 -3.49 -7.61
C ASP A 141 -5.04 -2.21 -6.85
N TYR A 142 -5.08 -1.06 -7.53
CA TYR A 142 -5.49 0.20 -6.89
C TYR A 142 -6.92 0.14 -6.39
N TRP A 143 -7.80 -0.43 -7.22
CA TRP A 143 -9.22 -0.55 -6.90
C TRP A 143 -9.46 -1.60 -5.82
N THR A 144 -8.84 -2.77 -5.97
CA THR A 144 -9.04 -3.90 -5.04
C THR A 144 -8.46 -3.58 -3.65
N MET A 145 -7.24 -3.04 -3.57
CA MET A 145 -6.63 -2.64 -2.30
C MET A 145 -7.35 -1.46 -1.66
N SER A 146 -7.83 -0.48 -2.43
CA SER A 146 -8.62 0.63 -1.88
C SER A 146 -9.92 0.13 -1.25
N ALA A 147 -10.65 -0.73 -1.97
CA ALA A 147 -11.88 -1.34 -1.45
C ALA A 147 -11.60 -2.17 -0.18
N ALA A 148 -10.55 -3.01 -0.20
CA ALA A 148 -10.15 -3.82 0.94
C ALA A 148 -9.76 -2.95 2.15
N ALA A 149 -8.96 -1.91 1.96
CA ALA A 149 -8.55 -0.99 3.02
C ALA A 149 -9.76 -0.29 3.66
N ILE A 150 -10.72 0.18 2.85
CA ILE A 150 -11.96 0.79 3.34
C ILE A 150 -12.74 -0.21 4.22
N VAL A 151 -12.93 -1.44 3.75
CA VAL A 151 -13.62 -2.50 4.52
C VAL A 151 -12.87 -2.78 5.83
N LEU A 152 -11.55 -2.94 5.78
CA LEU A 152 -10.71 -3.21 6.95
C LEU A 152 -10.79 -2.08 7.98
N PHE A 153 -10.72 -0.82 7.55
CA PHE A 153 -10.93 0.33 8.43
C PHE A 153 -12.31 0.29 9.08
N MET A 154 -13.37 -0.02 8.33
CA MET A 154 -14.73 -0.11 8.87
C MET A 154 -14.85 -1.21 9.93
N VAL A 155 -14.32 -2.42 9.67
CA VAL A 155 -14.42 -3.54 10.62
C VAL A 155 -13.48 -3.40 11.82
N SER A 156 -12.38 -2.64 11.68
CA SER A 156 -11.44 -2.34 12.77
C SER A 156 -12.03 -1.43 13.85
N ARG A 157 -13.18 -0.79 13.61
CA ARG A 157 -13.80 0.12 14.57
C ARG A 157 -14.33 -0.66 15.76
N GLU A 158 -14.07 -0.14 16.96
CA GLU A 158 -14.74 -0.64 18.15
C GLU A 158 -16.24 -0.38 18.04
N ARG A 159 -17.04 -1.45 18.15
CA ARG A 159 -18.47 -1.29 18.38
C ARG A 159 -18.61 -0.91 19.85
N LYS A 160 -19.06 0.33 20.14
CA LYS A 160 -19.58 0.62 21.48
C LYS A 160 -20.58 -0.47 21.81
N ARG A 161 -20.32 -1.28 22.85
CA ARG A 161 -21.35 -2.17 23.40
C ARG A 161 -22.51 -1.27 23.77
N ALA A 162 -23.65 -1.45 23.13
CA ALA A 162 -24.89 -0.95 23.69
C ALA A 162 -25.06 -1.72 24.99
N PHE A 163 -24.75 -1.08 26.12
CA PHE A 163 -25.24 -1.55 27.40
C PHE A 163 -26.76 -1.41 27.31
N TYR A 164 -27.44 -2.55 27.29
CA TYR A 164 -28.88 -2.64 27.56
C TYR A 164 -29.06 -2.72 29.08
#